data_AF-A0A9X2LFP9-F1
#
_entry.id   AF-A0A9X2LFP9-F1
#
_cell.length_a   1.000
_cell.length_b   1.000
_cell.length_c   1.000
_cell.angle_alpha   90.00
_cell.angle_beta   90.00
_cell.angle_gamma   90.00
#
_symmetry.space_group_name_H-M   'P 1'
#
loop_
_entity.id
_entity.type
_entity.pdbx_description
1 polymer ?
#
loop_
_entity_poly.entity_id
_entity_poly.type
_entity_poly.pdbx_seq_one_letter_code
_entity_poly.pdbx_strand_id
1 'polypeptide(L)'
;MNDFVDEARSRVAHLLRMANTTDDRVRARIIEYADTTPEPPVMSRAGIVTTGCAQCLRTAWRQQDAEGPVWVCASCGHVEGVTVNCPHCKVAMTPPPLGAPDRWQCPRCPRVAATGESAQDIEERERQRLAAVAALDAAMALRAGD
;
A
#
# COMPACT_ATOMS: atom_id res chain seq x y z
N MET A 1 10.15 -30.01 -5.17
CA MET A 1 11.60 -29.90 -5.41
C MET A 1 11.84 -28.61 -6.20
N ASN A 2 11.80 -27.47 -5.52
CA ASN A 2 12.09 -26.12 -6.07
C ASN A 2 12.86 -25.24 -5.07
N ASP A 3 13.08 -25.71 -3.83
CA ASP A 3 13.75 -24.96 -2.75
C ASP A 3 15.09 -24.35 -3.17
N PHE A 4 15.91 -25.02 -3.98
CA PHE A 4 17.19 -24.46 -4.45
C PHE A 4 17.00 -23.30 -5.44
N VAL A 5 15.95 -23.35 -6.27
CA VAL A 5 15.62 -22.28 -7.23
C VAL A 5 15.00 -21.10 -6.49
N ASP A 6 14.17 -21.37 -5.49
CA ASP A 6 13.54 -20.34 -4.65
C ASP A 6 14.56 -19.70 -3.69
N GLU A 7 15.52 -20.47 -3.15
CA GLU A 7 16.67 -19.98 -2.37
C GLU A 7 17.62 -19.15 -3.24
N ALA A 8 17.90 -19.57 -4.48
CA ALA A 8 18.72 -18.80 -5.41
C ALA A 8 18.10 -17.43 -5.76
N ARG A 9 16.75 -17.36 -5.79
CA ARG A 9 15.96 -16.15 -6.06
C ARG A 9 15.67 -15.30 -4.82
N SER A 10 15.81 -15.85 -3.61
CA SER A 10 15.57 -15.11 -2.39
C SER A 10 16.48 -13.88 -2.30
N ARG A 11 15.88 -12.70 -2.07
CA ARG A 11 16.63 -11.45 -1.89
C ARG A 11 17.64 -11.56 -0.75
N VAL A 12 17.30 -12.28 0.32
CA VAL A 12 18.21 -12.57 1.44
C VAL A 12 19.48 -13.25 0.91
N ALA A 13 19.33 -14.31 0.11
CA ALA A 13 20.46 -15.03 -0.46
C ALA A 13 21.27 -14.15 -1.43
N HIS A 14 20.61 -13.29 -2.20
CA HIS A 14 21.30 -12.35 -3.08
C HIS A 14 22.12 -11.30 -2.30
N LEU A 15 21.53 -10.65 -1.29
CA LEU A 15 22.20 -9.65 -0.46
C LEU A 15 23.35 -10.26 0.35
N LEU A 16 23.17 -11.46 0.90
CA LEU A 16 24.25 -12.17 1.62
C LEU A 16 25.42 -12.53 0.70
N ARG A 17 25.16 -12.90 -0.56
CA ARG A 17 26.21 -13.12 -1.57
C ARG A 17 26.95 -11.83 -1.92
N MET A 18 26.24 -10.72 -2.10
CA MET A 18 26.84 -9.41 -2.40
C MET A 18 27.69 -8.89 -1.23
N ALA A 19 27.19 -9.01 -0.01
CA ALA A 19 27.91 -8.57 1.18
C ALA A 19 29.16 -9.41 1.46
N ASN A 20 29.20 -10.66 0.97
CA ASN A 20 30.32 -11.60 1.10
C ASN A 20 30.93 -11.62 2.51
N THR A 21 30.06 -11.64 3.52
CA THR A 21 30.45 -11.52 4.93
C THR A 21 30.19 -12.83 5.68
N THR A 22 31.14 -13.18 6.54
CA THR A 22 31.04 -14.28 7.50
C THR A 22 30.71 -13.81 8.92
N ASP A 23 30.51 -12.49 9.13
CA ASP A 23 30.12 -11.93 10.42
C ASP A 23 28.62 -12.11 10.67
N ASP A 24 28.28 -12.93 11.66
CA ASP A 24 26.90 -13.25 12.03
C ASP A 24 26.06 -12.02 12.39
N ARG A 25 26.66 -10.98 12.98
CA ARG A 25 25.92 -9.74 13.29
C ARG A 25 25.53 -8.98 12.05
N VAL A 26 26.41 -8.93 11.05
CA VAL A 26 26.12 -8.28 9.76
C VAL A 26 25.11 -9.10 8.98
N ARG A 27 25.23 -10.43 8.99
CA ARG A 27 24.27 -11.34 8.36
C ARG A 27 22.86 -11.19 8.97
N ALA A 28 22.74 -11.14 10.29
CA ALA A 28 21.47 -10.93 10.98
C ALA A 28 20.79 -9.60 10.56
N ARG A 29 21.57 -8.51 10.47
CA ARG A 29 21.06 -7.21 10.00
C ARG A 29 20.61 -7.24 8.54
N ILE A 30 21.31 -7.97 7.68
CA ILE A 30 20.92 -8.12 6.26
C ILE A 30 19.60 -8.88 6.14
N ILE A 31 19.41 -9.94 6.94
CA ILE A 31 18.16 -10.69 6.97
C ILE A 31 17.02 -9.80 7.47
N GLU A 32 17.21 -9.12 8.59
CA GLU A 32 16.21 -8.19 9.15
C GLU A 32 15.83 -7.09 8.14
N TYR A 33 16.82 -6.49 7.48
CA TYR A 33 16.58 -5.52 6.40
C TYR A 33 15.79 -6.12 5.24
N ALA A 34 16.13 -7.35 4.84
CA ALA A 34 15.47 -8.03 3.74
C ALA A 34 14.03 -8.46 4.08
N ASP A 35 13.69 -8.69 5.34
CA ASP A 35 12.32 -9.03 5.74
C ASP A 35 11.45 -7.77 5.93
N THR A 36 12.05 -6.66 6.37
CA THR A 36 11.33 -5.42 6.70
C THR A 36 11.17 -4.45 5.53
N THR A 37 11.95 -4.61 4.46
CA THR A 37 11.89 -3.73 3.29
C THR A 37 11.01 -4.37 2.20
N PRO A 38 10.03 -3.68 1.61
CA PRO A 38 9.30 -4.21 0.45
C PRO A 38 10.24 -4.55 -0.72
N GLU A 39 9.88 -5.52 -1.57
CA GLU A 39 10.62 -5.73 -2.82
C GLU A 39 10.47 -4.49 -3.70
N PRO A 40 11.57 -3.91 -4.24
CA PRO A 40 11.44 -2.85 -5.20
C PRO A 40 10.55 -3.32 -6.36
N PRO A 41 9.64 -2.48 -6.85
CA PRO A 41 8.78 -2.85 -7.96
C PRO A 41 9.63 -3.29 -9.15
N VAL A 42 9.15 -4.29 -9.91
CA VAL A 42 9.86 -4.83 -11.06
C VAL A 42 10.09 -3.71 -12.08
N MET A 43 11.34 -3.26 -12.20
CA MET A 43 11.72 -2.24 -13.18
C MET A 43 11.60 -2.84 -14.58
N SER A 44 10.68 -2.29 -15.39
CA SER A 44 10.53 -2.73 -16.77
C SER A 44 11.78 -2.41 -17.60
N ARG A 45 11.98 -3.09 -18.74
CA ARG A 45 13.07 -2.79 -19.69
C ARG A 45 13.11 -1.33 -20.17
N ALA A 46 12.01 -0.58 -20.00
CA ALA A 46 11.95 0.84 -20.33
C ALA A 46 12.73 1.74 -19.34
N GLY A 47 13.25 1.21 -18.23
CA GLY A 47 13.98 1.97 -17.23
C GLY A 47 13.06 2.88 -16.40
N ILE A 48 13.65 3.98 -15.89
CA ILE A 48 12.92 4.99 -15.11
C ILE A 48 12.12 5.86 -16.09
N VAL A 49 10.79 5.80 -16.01
CA VAL A 49 9.91 6.64 -16.82
C VAL A 49 9.23 7.65 -15.91
N THR A 50 9.24 8.92 -16.33
CA THR A 50 8.59 10.02 -15.62
C THR A 50 7.55 10.72 -16.49
N THR A 51 6.59 11.34 -15.82
CA THR A 51 5.61 12.26 -16.42
C THR A 51 5.28 13.38 -15.43
N GLY A 52 4.48 14.35 -15.86
CA GLY A 52 3.87 15.33 -14.96
C GLY A 52 2.68 14.72 -14.23
N CYS A 53 2.60 14.91 -12.91
CA CYS A 53 1.45 14.56 -12.10
C CYS A 53 0.24 15.42 -12.50
N ALA A 54 -0.90 14.81 -12.81
CA ALA A 54 -2.10 15.57 -13.16
C ALA A 54 -2.64 16.45 -12.00
N GLN A 55 -2.25 16.18 -10.75
CA GLN A 55 -2.68 16.97 -9.59
C GLN A 55 -1.82 18.21 -9.33
N CYS A 56 -0.50 18.03 -9.21
CA CYS A 56 0.39 19.10 -8.75
C CYS A 56 1.41 19.55 -9.80
N LEU A 57 1.35 18.97 -11.02
CA LEU A 57 2.26 19.22 -12.14
C LEU A 57 3.74 18.90 -11.86
N ARG A 58 4.06 18.35 -10.69
CA ARG A 58 5.40 17.87 -10.32
C ARG A 58 5.64 16.47 -10.88
N THR A 59 6.86 15.98 -10.76
CA THR A 59 7.26 14.67 -11.30
C THR A 59 6.46 13.52 -10.68
N ALA A 60 5.87 12.71 -11.56
CA ALA A 60 5.36 11.38 -11.27
C ALA A 60 6.22 10.33 -11.96
N TRP A 61 6.39 9.18 -11.32
CA TRP A 61 7.24 8.10 -11.79
C TRP A 61 6.38 6.88 -12.05
N ARG A 62 6.69 6.13 -13.11
CA ARG A 62 6.00 4.87 -13.39
C ARG A 62 6.52 3.78 -12.46
N GLN A 63 5.63 3.17 -11.70
CA GLN A 63 5.89 1.93 -10.98
C GLN A 63 5.15 0.77 -11.65
N GLN A 64 5.67 -0.44 -11.47
CA GLN A 64 4.99 -1.66 -11.84
C GLN A 64 4.40 -2.26 -10.56
N ASP A 65 3.08 -2.32 -10.45
CA ASP A 65 2.41 -3.06 -9.40
C ASP A 65 1.96 -4.45 -9.91
N ALA A 66 1.27 -5.21 -9.06
CA ALA A 66 0.78 -6.54 -9.40
C ALA A 66 -0.34 -6.54 -10.45
N GLU A 67 -1.03 -5.42 -10.64
CA GLU A 67 -2.18 -5.27 -11.54
C GLU A 67 -1.82 -4.57 -12.86
N GLY A 68 -0.68 -3.88 -12.93
CA GLY A 68 -0.24 -3.15 -14.11
C GLY A 68 0.74 -2.00 -13.80
N PRO A 69 0.97 -1.11 -14.78
CA PRO A 69 1.74 0.11 -14.55
C PRO A 69 0.89 1.17 -13.85
N VAL A 70 1.42 1.74 -12.77
CA VAL A 70 0.83 2.88 -12.05
C VAL A 70 1.77 4.09 -12.06
N TRP A 71 1.21 5.28 -11.96
CA TRP A 71 1.99 6.53 -11.86
C TRP A 71 1.87 7.09 -10.46
N VAL A 72 3.01 7.25 -9.78
CA VAL A 72 3.05 7.76 -8.40
C VAL A 72 3.74 9.12 -8.38
N CYS A 73 3.07 10.13 -7.85
CA CYS A 73 3.68 11.44 -7.66
C CYS A 73 4.57 11.48 -6.42
N ALA A 74 5.85 11.80 -6.61
CA ALA A 74 6.82 11.90 -5.52
C ALA A 74 6.58 13.09 -4.58
N SER A 75 5.70 14.04 -4.93
CA SER A 75 5.46 15.23 -4.13
C SER A 75 4.13 15.24 -3.39
N CYS A 76 3.03 14.83 -4.04
CA CYS A 76 1.70 14.90 -3.43
C CYS A 76 1.10 13.52 -3.10
N GLY A 77 1.78 12.43 -3.46
CA GLY A 77 1.31 11.07 -3.22
C GLY A 77 0.17 10.61 -4.14
N HIS A 78 -0.24 11.43 -5.13
CA HIS A 78 -1.22 11.03 -6.15
C HIS A 78 -0.82 9.75 -6.87
N VAL A 79 -1.78 8.85 -7.08
CA VAL A 79 -1.60 7.61 -7.85
C VAL A 79 -2.60 7.54 -9.00
N GLU A 80 -2.11 7.28 -10.22
CA GLU A 80 -2.94 7.03 -11.41
C GLU A 80 -2.75 5.60 -11.93
N GLY A 81 -3.77 5.07 -12.62
CA GLY A 81 -3.73 3.76 -13.25
C GLY A 81 -4.23 2.61 -12.37
N VAL A 82 -4.77 2.91 -11.18
CA VAL A 82 -5.31 1.94 -10.22
C VAL A 82 -6.82 1.99 -10.17
N THR A 83 -7.45 0.84 -9.97
CA THR A 83 -8.88 0.72 -9.67
C THR A 83 -9.06 0.07 -8.31
N VAL A 84 -9.52 0.83 -7.32
CA VAL A 84 -9.81 0.29 -6.00
C VAL A 84 -11.25 -0.20 -5.94
N ASN A 85 -11.46 -1.45 -5.53
CA ASN A 85 -12.78 -2.05 -5.39
C ASN A 85 -13.18 -2.20 -3.93
N CYS A 86 -14.42 -1.84 -3.60
CA CYS A 86 -14.94 -2.04 -2.24
C CYS A 86 -15.12 -3.55 -1.96
N PRO A 87 -14.53 -4.11 -0.90
CA PRO A 87 -14.64 -5.54 -0.61
C PRO A 87 -16.06 -5.96 -0.22
N HIS A 88 -16.87 -5.03 0.31
CA HIS A 88 -18.25 -5.30 0.70
C HIS A 88 -19.22 -5.17 -0.49
N CYS A 89 -19.21 -4.01 -1.15
CA CYS A 89 -20.18 -3.72 -2.22
C CYS A 89 -19.79 -4.29 -3.59
N LYS A 90 -18.53 -4.74 -3.74
CA LYS A 90 -17.97 -5.26 -4.99
C LYS A 90 -18.11 -4.29 -6.17
N VAL A 91 -17.95 -2.99 -5.90
CA VAL A 91 -17.98 -1.92 -6.89
C VAL A 91 -16.70 -1.11 -6.85
N ALA A 92 -16.35 -0.50 -7.98
CA ALA A 92 -15.28 0.47 -8.05
C ALA A 92 -15.56 1.65 -7.11
N MET A 93 -14.55 2.01 -6.34
CA MET A 93 -14.58 3.15 -5.44
C MET A 93 -14.29 4.43 -6.23
N THR A 94 -14.86 5.54 -5.78
CA THR A 94 -14.61 6.85 -6.35
C THR A 94 -13.20 7.29 -5.97
N PRO A 95 -12.37 7.70 -6.95
CA PRO A 95 -11.04 8.21 -6.65
C PRO A 95 -11.11 9.50 -5.84
N PRO A 96 -10.08 9.80 -5.04
CA PRO A 96 -9.99 11.09 -4.36
C PRO A 96 -9.98 12.25 -5.38
N PRO A 97 -10.57 13.41 -5.05
CA PRO A 97 -10.43 14.62 -5.85
C PRO A 97 -8.96 14.99 -6.09
N LEU A 98 -8.70 15.74 -7.15
CA LEU A 98 -7.35 16.22 -7.45
C LEU A 98 -6.80 17.06 -6.28
N GLY A 99 -5.64 16.67 -5.75
CA GLY A 99 -4.93 17.32 -4.64
C GLY A 99 -5.37 16.86 -3.25
N ALA A 100 -6.36 15.98 -3.15
CA ALA A 100 -6.74 15.37 -1.88
C ALA A 100 -5.81 14.19 -1.53
N PRO A 101 -5.68 13.84 -0.23
CA PRO A 101 -5.00 12.63 0.19
C PRO A 101 -5.54 11.39 -0.54
N ASP A 102 -4.70 10.35 -0.66
CA ASP A 102 -5.06 9.07 -1.27
C ASP A 102 -6.14 8.34 -0.45
N ARG A 103 -7.40 8.71 -0.73
CA ARG A 103 -8.57 8.26 0.02
C ARG A 103 -9.75 8.03 -0.93
N TRP A 104 -9.83 6.79 -1.40
CA TRP A 104 -10.92 6.27 -2.20
C TRP A 104 -12.18 6.09 -1.35
N GLN A 105 -13.34 6.35 -1.93
CA GLN A 105 -14.62 6.27 -1.22
C GLN A 105 -15.59 5.34 -1.95
N CYS A 106 -16.24 4.43 -1.22
CA CYS A 106 -17.25 3.58 -1.82
C CYS A 106 -18.54 4.39 -2.05
N PRO A 107 -19.13 4.37 -3.26
CA PRO A 107 -20.36 5.12 -3.53
C PRO A 107 -21.61 4.52 -2.85
N ARG A 108 -21.50 3.35 -2.20
CA ARG A 108 -22.63 2.60 -1.65
C ARG A 108 -22.56 2.33 -0.14
N CYS A 109 -21.42 2.59 0.48
CA CYS A 109 -21.24 2.32 1.92
C CYS A 109 -20.12 3.23 2.46
N PRO A 110 -19.99 3.40 3.78
CA PRO A 110 -19.05 4.36 4.37
C PRO A 110 -17.57 3.93 4.30
N ARG A 111 -17.26 2.81 3.64
CA ARG A 111 -15.89 2.30 3.53
C ARG A 111 -15.03 3.23 2.68
N VAL A 112 -13.79 3.36 3.14
CA VAL A 112 -12.72 4.11 2.48
C VAL A 112 -11.48 3.22 2.37
N ALA A 113 -10.63 3.52 1.40
CA ALA A 113 -9.40 2.79 1.16
C ALA A 113 -8.30 3.74 0.66
N ALA A 114 -7.05 3.42 0.95
CA ALA A 114 -5.91 3.93 0.21
C ALA A 114 -5.59 3.01 -0.97
N THR A 115 -4.81 3.51 -1.92
CA THR A 115 -4.30 2.71 -3.03
C THR A 115 -3.45 1.56 -2.50
N GLY A 116 -3.68 0.35 -3.00
CA GLY A 116 -2.94 -0.86 -2.60
C GLY A 116 -3.36 -1.45 -1.25
N GLU A 117 -4.33 -0.86 -0.57
CA GLU A 117 -4.86 -1.39 0.70
C GLU A 117 -5.63 -2.70 0.46
N SER A 118 -5.40 -3.70 1.32
CA SER A 118 -6.04 -5.01 1.17
C SER A 118 -7.52 -4.99 1.59
N ALA A 119 -8.29 -5.97 1.12
CA ALA A 119 -9.68 -6.15 1.57
C ALA A 119 -9.79 -6.30 3.10
N GLN A 120 -8.82 -6.96 3.73
CA GLN A 120 -8.78 -7.18 5.17
C GLN A 120 -8.56 -5.87 5.93
N ASP A 121 -7.64 -5.03 5.46
CA ASP A 121 -7.34 -3.73 6.08
C ASP A 121 -8.57 -2.80 6.01
N ILE A 122 -9.26 -2.77 4.87
CA ILE A 122 -10.48 -1.99 4.68
C ILE A 122 -11.60 -2.46 5.64
N GLU A 123 -11.74 -3.77 5.82
CA GLU A 123 -12.75 -4.35 6.72
C GLU A 123 -12.44 -4.12 8.19
N GLU A 124 -11.16 -4.22 8.59
CA GLU A 124 -10.72 -3.94 9.95
C GLU A 124 -10.95 -2.46 10.31
N ARG A 125 -10.64 -1.54 9.40
CA ARG A 125 -10.90 -0.11 9.57
C ARG A 125 -12.39 0.19 9.76
N GLU A 126 -13.27 -0.48 8.99
CA GLU A 126 -14.71 -0.32 9.15
C GLU A 126 -15.21 -0.88 10.50
N ARG A 127 -14.63 -1.98 10.98
CA ARG A 127 -14.92 -2.53 12.31
C ARG A 127 -14.57 -1.53 13.41
N GLN A 128 -13.39 -0.92 13.32
CA GLN A 128 -12.95 0.13 14.25
C GLN A 128 -13.88 1.35 14.21
N ARG A 129 -14.33 1.77 13.03
CA ARG A 129 -15.31 2.86 12.86
C ARG A 129 -16.63 2.54 13.58
N LEU A 130 -17.16 1.33 13.41
CA LEU A 130 -18.40 0.91 14.07
C LEU A 130 -18.26 0.88 15.59
N ALA A 131 -17.14 0.36 16.11
CA ALA A 131 -16.86 0.36 17.54
C ALA A 131 -16.78 1.79 18.11
N ALA A 132 -16.15 2.73 17.39
CA ALA A 132 -16.06 4.12 17.80
C ALA A 132 -17.43 4.82 17.84
N VAL A 133 -18.30 4.56 16.86
CA VAL A 133 -19.68 5.08 16.85
C VAL A 133 -20.48 4.54 18.02
N ALA A 134 -20.42 3.23 18.28
CA ALA A 134 -21.12 2.61 19.41
C ALA A 134 -20.65 3.17 20.76
N ALA A 135 -19.33 3.43 20.91
CA ALA A 135 -18.78 4.05 22.11
C ALA A 135 -19.27 5.50 22.29
N LEU A 136 -19.38 6.26 21.19
CA LEU A 136 -19.93 7.62 21.21
C LEU A 136 -21.41 7.62 21.62
N ASP A 137 -22.22 6.73 21.04
CA ASP A 137 -23.65 6.61 21.38
C ASP A 137 -23.85 6.27 22.86
N ALA A 138 -23.05 5.34 23.40
CA ALA A 138 -23.07 5.02 24.82
C ALA A 138 -22.71 6.22 25.71
N ALA A 139 -21.69 6.99 25.32
CA ALA A 139 -21.29 8.19 26.05
C ALA A 139 -22.37 9.29 26.00
N MET A 140 -23.05 9.47 24.86
CA MET A 140 -24.15 10.41 24.73
C MET A 140 -25.36 10.00 25.57
N ALA A 141 -25.68 8.70 25.61
CA ALA A 141 -26.78 8.18 26.41
C ALA A 141 -26.55 8.36 27.92
N LEU A 142 -25.32 8.14 28.40
CA LEU A 142 -24.96 8.39 29.80
C LEU A 142 -25.14 9.87 30.17
N ARG A 143 -24.73 10.80 29.29
CA ARG A 143 -24.86 12.25 29.54
C ARG A 143 -26.29 12.78 29.47
N ALA A 144 -27.21 12.05 28.83
CA ALA A 144 -28.62 12.44 28.73
C ALA A 144 -29.48 11.88 29.88
N GLY A 145 -28.93 10.94 30.66
CA GLY A 145 -29.58 10.34 31.83
C GLY A 145 -29.23 11.02 33.16
N ASP A 146 -28.28 11.99 33.14
CA ASP A 146 -27.94 12.92 34.23
C ASP A 146 -28.73 14.24 34.08
#